data_AF-A0A938UML8-F1
#
_entry.id   AF-A0A938UML8-F1
#
_cell.length_a   1.000
_cell.length_b   1.000
_cell.length_c   1.000
_cell.angle_alpha   90.00
_cell.angle_beta   90.00
_cell.angle_gamma   90.00
#
_symmetry.space_group_name_H-M   'P 1'
#
loop_
_entity.id
_entity.type
_entity.pdbx_description
1 polymer ?
#
loop_
_entity_poly.entity_id
_entity_poly.type
_entity_poly.pdbx_seq_one_letter_code
_entity_poly.pdbx_strand_id
1 'polypeptide(L)'
;MKGLLDRWDAIAALWLAALVGEISAWLPEQVPTHWNHLGHIDGWTPRGQLVWFVAGVPVFVWSITVGLDAMQRSTAKGKGAPVVGLGPLRFGIVSGISVFSLAVCMAPLLGNKSVLGPLIALFACLGFGLWHVGRRAQAAMATQPDAAHWKYGLFYHNTGDSRLWVDKRIGYGWTLNLAKPVAKVLLAVAVAPPLVLVAVLASLAR
;
A
#
# COMPACT_ATOMS: atom_id res chain seq x y z
N MET A 1 13.54 -12.38 -13.73
CA MET A 1 13.99 -11.28 -12.86
C MET A 1 14.16 -9.95 -13.61
N LYS A 2 14.53 -9.94 -14.91
CA LYS A 2 14.51 -8.69 -15.71
C LYS A 2 13.14 -8.00 -15.64
N GLY A 3 13.14 -6.72 -15.29
CA GLY A 3 11.95 -5.88 -15.21
C GLY A 3 11.08 -6.03 -13.94
N LEU A 4 11.55 -6.74 -12.91
CA LEU A 4 10.88 -6.80 -11.60
C LEU A 4 11.03 -5.50 -10.83
N LEU A 5 12.26 -4.96 -10.83
CA LEU A 5 12.55 -3.62 -10.35
C LEU A 5 12.55 -2.64 -11.53
N ASP A 6 12.07 -1.44 -11.30
CA ASP A 6 12.04 -0.37 -12.29
C ASP A 6 12.61 0.95 -11.74
N ARG A 7 12.54 2.01 -12.53
CA ARG A 7 13.06 3.34 -12.16
C ARG A 7 12.49 3.87 -10.84
N TRP A 8 11.27 3.50 -10.47
CA TRP A 8 10.65 3.94 -9.22
C TRP A 8 11.33 3.31 -8.02
N ASP A 9 11.80 2.07 -8.14
CA ASP A 9 12.58 1.41 -7.09
C ASP A 9 13.94 2.09 -6.90
N ALA A 10 14.59 2.50 -7.98
CA ALA A 10 15.84 3.26 -7.92
C ALA A 10 15.63 4.62 -7.24
N ILE A 11 14.57 5.34 -7.61
CA ILE A 11 14.22 6.62 -6.99
C ILE A 11 13.89 6.44 -5.51
N ALA A 12 13.12 5.41 -5.15
CA ALA A 12 12.78 5.10 -3.76
C ALA A 12 14.03 4.77 -2.92
N ALA A 13 14.98 4.01 -3.49
CA ALA A 13 16.23 3.68 -2.82
C ALA A 13 17.11 4.92 -2.61
N LEU A 14 17.24 5.79 -3.62
CA LEU A 14 17.98 7.05 -3.51
C LEU A 14 17.32 7.99 -2.49
N TRP A 15 16.00 8.11 -2.51
CA TRP A 15 15.23 8.88 -1.53
C TRP A 15 15.50 8.38 -0.11
N LEU A 16 15.38 7.07 0.12
CA LEU A 16 15.57 6.48 1.44
C LEU A 16 17.02 6.63 1.92
N ALA A 17 18.00 6.46 1.02
CA ALA A 17 19.41 6.64 1.34
C ALA A 17 19.73 8.10 1.71
N ALA A 18 19.22 9.07 0.95
CA ALA A 18 19.38 10.48 1.25
C ALA A 18 18.75 10.83 2.62
N LEU A 19 17.53 10.35 2.86
CA LEU A 19 16.83 10.56 4.12
C LEU A 19 17.60 9.97 5.31
N VAL A 20 18.09 8.73 5.18
CA VAL A 20 18.91 8.07 6.21
C VAL A 20 20.21 8.82 6.47
N GLY A 21 20.89 9.28 5.41
CA GLY A 21 22.12 10.05 5.51
C GLY A 21 21.91 11.35 6.29
N GLU A 22 20.87 12.11 5.93
CA GLU A 22 20.52 13.36 6.61
C GLU A 22 20.19 13.13 8.08
N ILE A 23 19.30 12.17 8.36
CA ILE A 23 18.88 11.85 9.72
C ILE A 23 20.05 11.40 10.59
N SER A 24 20.94 10.56 10.04
CA SER A 24 22.10 10.04 10.78
C SER A 24 23.10 11.13 11.14
N ALA A 25 23.20 12.18 10.32
CA ALA A 25 24.06 13.34 10.56
C ALA A 25 23.56 14.23 11.71
N TRP A 26 22.23 14.37 11.84
CA TRP A 26 21.61 15.27 12.81
C TRP A 26 21.24 14.63 14.15
N LEU A 27 20.95 13.32 14.18
CA LEU A 27 20.55 12.65 15.42
C LEU A 27 21.71 12.58 16.42
N PRO A 28 21.46 12.79 17.73
CA PRO A 28 22.44 12.46 18.77
C PRO A 28 22.62 10.94 18.91
N GLU A 29 23.64 10.51 19.65
CA GLU A 29 23.90 9.07 19.92
C GLU A 29 22.71 8.35 20.57
N GLN A 30 22.00 9.06 21.46
CA GLN A 30 20.79 8.57 22.10
C GLN A 30 19.72 9.66 22.08
N VAL A 31 18.49 9.23 21.79
CA VAL A 31 17.32 10.11 21.76
C VAL A 31 16.35 9.64 22.82
N PRO A 32 15.76 10.54 23.62
CA PRO A 32 14.71 10.17 24.54
C PRO A 32 13.48 9.72 23.76
N THR A 33 12.94 8.56 24.10
CA THR A 33 11.80 7.94 23.38
C THR A 33 10.68 7.49 24.29
N HIS A 34 10.90 7.55 25.60
CA HIS A 34 9.89 7.23 26.60
C HIS A 34 9.90 8.28 27.70
N TRP A 35 8.69 8.60 28.17
CA TRP A 35 8.45 9.51 29.27
C TRP A 35 7.48 8.85 30.24
N ASN A 36 7.76 8.97 31.54
CA ASN A 36 6.82 8.53 32.56
C ASN A 36 5.58 9.45 32.63
N HIS A 37 4.62 9.09 33.48
CA HIS A 37 3.39 9.86 33.69
C HIS A 37 3.61 11.29 34.26
N LEU A 38 4.82 11.61 34.72
CA LEU A 38 5.22 12.95 35.18
C LEU A 38 5.91 13.76 34.08
N GLY A 39 6.10 13.19 32.88
CA GLY A 39 6.79 13.83 31.77
C GLY A 39 8.31 13.85 31.90
N HIS A 40 8.89 13.06 32.81
CA HIS A 40 10.35 12.88 32.87
C HIS A 40 10.79 11.79 31.90
N ILE A 41 11.93 12.02 31.26
CA ILE A 41 12.57 11.01 30.40
C ILE A 41 13.06 9.85 31.28
N ASP A 42 12.57 8.66 31.01
CA ASP A 42 12.98 7.41 31.66
C ASP A 42 13.35 6.31 30.65
N GLY A 43 13.34 6.61 29.34
CA GLY A 43 13.82 5.68 28.31
C GLY A 43 14.46 6.38 27.12
N TRP A 44 15.49 5.72 26.57
CA TRP A 44 16.35 6.21 25.51
C TRP A 44 16.51 5.17 24.42
N THR A 45 16.55 5.60 23.17
CA THR A 45 16.83 4.74 22.01
C THR A 45 18.13 5.17 21.33
N PRO A 46 19.05 4.24 21.04
CA PRO A 46 20.25 4.52 20.27
C PRO A 46 19.94 5.00 18.85
N ARG A 47 20.80 5.88 18.31
CA ARG A 47 20.71 6.43 16.95
C ARG A 47 20.47 5.36 15.89
N GLY A 48 21.30 4.30 15.90
CA GLY A 48 21.23 3.23 14.91
C GLY A 48 19.89 2.52 14.87
N GLN A 49 19.24 2.38 16.03
CA GLN A 49 17.91 1.77 16.12
C GLN A 49 16.82 2.69 15.59
N LEU A 50 16.90 4.01 15.82
CA LEU A 50 15.97 4.98 15.23
C LEU A 50 16.11 5.08 13.71
N VAL A 51 17.34 5.04 13.20
CA VAL A 51 17.58 4.99 11.75
C VAL A 51 16.97 3.72 11.15
N TRP A 52 17.06 2.58 11.84
CA TRP A 52 16.39 1.36 11.42
C TRP A 52 14.85 1.48 11.43
N PHE A 53 14.25 2.21 12.36
CA PHE A 53 12.80 2.45 12.30
C PHE A 53 12.39 3.23 11.04
N VAL A 54 13.17 4.25 10.66
CA VAL A 54 12.90 5.06 9.47
C VAL A 54 13.15 4.30 8.17
N ALA A 55 14.17 3.42 8.12
CA ALA A 55 14.56 2.71 6.90
C ALA A 55 14.01 1.28 6.80
N GLY A 56 14.04 0.55 7.90
CA GLY A 56 13.71 -0.87 7.98
C GLY A 56 12.25 -1.17 7.68
N VAL A 57 11.30 -0.37 8.21
CA VAL A 57 9.87 -0.55 7.91
C VAL A 57 9.58 -0.33 6.41
N PRO A 58 10.01 0.78 5.78
CA PRO A 58 9.89 0.93 4.32
C PRO A 58 10.53 -0.20 3.51
N VAL A 59 11.74 -0.64 3.88
CA VAL A 59 12.43 -1.75 3.18
C VAL A 59 11.67 -3.06 3.34
N PHE A 60 11.13 -3.35 4.52
CA PHE A 60 10.31 -4.52 4.75
C PHE A 60 9.05 -4.50 3.88
N VAL A 61 8.30 -3.40 3.87
CA VAL A 61 7.10 -3.28 3.03
C VAL A 61 7.45 -3.30 1.52
N TRP A 62 8.58 -2.70 1.14
CA TRP A 62 9.11 -2.80 -0.22
C TRP A 62 9.39 -4.26 -0.61
N SER A 63 10.01 -5.05 0.26
CA SER A 63 10.30 -6.46 -0.01
C SER A 63 9.03 -7.30 -0.24
N ILE A 64 7.99 -7.06 0.58
CA ILE A 64 6.68 -7.72 0.43
C ILE A 64 6.08 -7.37 -0.93
N THR A 65 6.09 -6.09 -1.30
CA THR A 65 5.48 -5.62 -2.55
C THR A 65 6.27 -6.04 -3.80
N VAL A 66 7.59 -6.24 -3.69
CA VAL A 66 8.39 -6.93 -4.71
C VAL A 66 7.97 -8.39 -4.82
N GLY A 67 7.76 -9.07 -3.70
CA GLY A 67 7.23 -10.44 -3.66
C GLY A 67 5.87 -10.58 -4.34
N LEU A 68 4.96 -9.63 -4.10
CA LEU A 68 3.64 -9.60 -4.75
C LEU A 68 3.74 -9.39 -6.28
N ASP A 69 4.61 -8.49 -6.75
CA ASP A 69 4.86 -8.28 -8.19
C ASP A 69 5.50 -9.53 -8.83
N ALA A 70 6.41 -10.19 -8.13
CA ALA A 70 7.00 -11.46 -8.57
C ALA A 70 5.94 -12.58 -8.67
N MET A 71 5.05 -12.69 -7.68
CA MET A 71 3.96 -13.66 -7.67
C MET A 71 2.96 -13.41 -8.81
N GLN A 72 2.61 -12.14 -9.07
CA GLN A 72 1.78 -11.77 -10.22
C GLN A 72 2.41 -12.21 -11.54
N ARG A 73 3.70 -11.93 -11.74
CA ARG A 73 4.44 -12.31 -12.96
C ARG A 73 4.51 -13.82 -13.13
N SER A 74 4.73 -14.55 -12.03
CA SER A 74 4.71 -16.01 -12.04
C SER A 74 3.35 -16.56 -12.46
N THR A 75 2.27 -15.97 -11.93
CA THR A 75 0.89 -16.37 -12.26
C THR A 75 0.51 -16.04 -13.71
N ALA A 76 1.03 -14.93 -14.25
CA ALA A 76 0.79 -14.51 -15.62
C ALA A 76 1.54 -15.36 -16.66
N LYS A 77 2.65 -16.00 -16.27
CA LYS A 77 3.48 -16.82 -17.14
C LYS A 77 2.65 -17.99 -17.71
N GLY A 78 2.61 -18.09 -19.04
CA GLY A 78 1.85 -19.15 -19.74
C GLY A 78 0.35 -18.88 -19.88
N LYS A 79 -0.21 -17.87 -19.21
CA LYS A 79 -1.64 -17.49 -19.32
C LYS A 79 -1.90 -16.35 -20.31
N GLY A 80 -0.85 -15.71 -20.83
CA GLY A 80 -0.97 -14.48 -21.65
C GLY A 80 -1.57 -13.30 -20.89
N ALA A 81 -1.68 -13.39 -19.57
CA ALA A 81 -2.30 -12.37 -18.74
C ALA A 81 -1.39 -11.13 -18.65
N PRO A 82 -1.94 -9.91 -18.71
CA PRO A 82 -1.17 -8.69 -18.58
C PRO A 82 -0.50 -8.58 -17.20
N VAL A 83 0.74 -8.07 -17.21
CA VAL A 83 1.50 -7.74 -16.00
C VAL A 83 1.48 -6.23 -15.79
N VAL A 84 1.17 -5.82 -14.56
CA VAL A 84 1.15 -4.42 -14.14
C VAL A 84 2.24 -4.24 -13.10
N GLY A 85 3.31 -3.53 -13.46
CA GLY A 85 4.42 -3.27 -12.55
C GLY A 85 4.00 -2.34 -11.40
N LEU A 86 4.34 -2.74 -10.17
CA LEU A 86 3.95 -2.05 -8.93
C LEU A 86 4.90 -0.92 -8.52
N GLY A 87 5.94 -0.63 -9.29
CA GLY A 87 6.97 0.38 -8.97
C GLY A 87 6.45 1.73 -8.42
N PRO A 88 5.48 2.41 -9.06
CA PRO A 88 4.92 3.66 -8.54
C PRO A 88 4.27 3.52 -7.16
N LEU A 89 3.57 2.41 -6.92
CA LEU A 89 2.96 2.11 -5.62
C LEU A 89 4.04 1.84 -4.57
N ARG A 90 5.08 1.09 -4.93
CA ARG A 90 6.24 0.87 -4.05
C ARG A 90 6.91 2.18 -3.66
N PHE A 91 7.17 3.06 -4.62
CA PHE A 91 7.71 4.39 -4.36
C PHE A 91 6.80 5.20 -3.42
N GLY A 92 5.49 5.26 -3.71
CA GLY A 92 4.53 5.97 -2.87
C GLY A 92 4.51 5.48 -1.42
N ILE A 93 4.51 4.16 -1.23
CA ILE A 93 4.54 3.53 0.10
C ILE A 93 5.86 3.81 0.81
N VAL A 94 7.01 3.57 0.15
CA VAL A 94 8.33 3.76 0.75
C VAL A 94 8.54 5.21 1.17
N SER A 95 8.28 6.17 0.28
CA SER A 95 8.46 7.59 0.55
C SER A 95 7.49 8.09 1.62
N GLY A 96 6.23 7.66 1.58
CA GLY A 96 5.23 8.04 2.57
C GLY A 96 5.55 7.51 3.97
N ILE A 97 5.88 6.22 4.08
CA ILE A 97 6.20 5.59 5.37
C ILE A 97 7.49 6.18 5.94
N SER A 98 8.53 6.42 5.11
CA SER A 98 9.80 6.94 5.61
C SER A 98 9.66 8.35 6.19
N VAL A 99 8.91 9.24 5.52
CA VAL A 99 8.62 10.60 6.00
C VAL A 99 7.78 10.58 7.26
N PHE A 100 6.72 9.76 7.28
CA PHE A 100 5.88 9.62 8.46
C PHE A 100 6.65 9.06 9.67
N SER A 101 7.48 8.03 9.45
CA SER A 101 8.29 7.42 10.51
C SER A 101 9.31 8.40 11.09
N LEU A 102 9.94 9.23 10.24
CA LEU A 102 10.79 10.32 10.70
C LEU A 102 10.01 11.32 11.55
N ALA A 103 8.84 11.74 11.11
CA ALA A 103 8.01 12.69 11.85
C ALA A 103 7.62 12.18 13.24
N VAL A 104 7.28 10.88 13.34
CA VAL A 104 7.02 10.22 14.63
C VAL A 104 8.26 10.26 15.52
N CYS A 105 9.46 10.01 14.98
CA CYS A 105 10.71 10.10 15.74
C CYS A 105 11.03 11.54 16.20
N MET A 106 10.59 12.55 15.46
CA MET A 106 10.82 13.97 15.76
C MET A 106 9.70 14.62 16.59
N ALA A 107 8.58 13.92 16.82
CA ALA A 107 7.44 14.43 17.57
C ALA A 107 7.79 14.91 18.99
N PRO A 108 8.72 14.28 19.74
CA PRO A 108 9.14 14.81 21.05
C PRO A 108 9.82 16.17 20.99
N LEU A 109 10.51 16.50 19.88
CA LEU A 109 11.23 17.75 19.71
C LEU A 109 10.32 18.85 19.14
N LEU A 110 9.46 18.49 18.20
CA LEU A 110 8.64 19.43 17.42
C LEU A 110 7.18 19.51 17.91
N GLY A 111 6.81 18.67 18.88
CA GLY A 111 5.45 18.49 19.38
C GLY A 111 4.58 17.62 18.47
N ASN A 112 3.54 17.01 19.05
CA ASN A 112 2.67 16.02 18.37
C ASN A 112 1.97 16.56 17.10
N LYS A 113 1.74 17.88 17.02
CA LYS A 113 1.12 18.50 15.83
C LYS A 113 2.00 18.38 14.58
N SER A 114 3.31 18.19 14.74
CA SER A 114 4.25 17.99 13.63
C SER A 114 3.96 16.73 12.81
N VAL A 115 3.22 15.76 13.36
CA VAL A 115 2.91 14.47 12.70
C VAL A 115 1.78 14.58 11.68
N LEU A 116 0.89 15.57 11.79
CA LEU A 116 -0.30 15.66 10.94
C LEU A 116 0.02 15.87 9.46
N GLY A 117 0.94 16.78 9.14
CA GLY A 117 1.38 17.02 7.76
C GLY A 117 2.00 15.78 7.10
N PRO A 118 3.00 15.13 7.73
CA PRO A 118 3.56 13.86 7.30
C PRO A 118 2.55 12.73 7.17
N LEU A 119 1.54 12.65 8.03
CA LEU A 119 0.45 11.69 7.90
C LEU A 119 -0.37 11.93 6.63
N ILE A 120 -0.71 13.20 6.35
CA ILE A 120 -1.39 13.58 5.09
C ILE A 120 -0.50 13.24 3.89
N ALA A 121 0.82 13.53 3.99
CA ALA A 121 1.78 13.21 2.94
C ALA A 121 1.89 11.69 2.68
N LEU A 122 1.87 10.86 3.73
CA LEU A 122 1.82 9.40 3.59
C LEU A 122 0.62 8.95 2.74
N PHE A 123 -0.58 9.43 3.06
CA PHE A 123 -1.78 9.09 2.30
C PHE A 123 -1.76 9.67 0.88
N ALA A 124 -1.20 10.87 0.70
CA ALA A 124 -1.02 11.47 -0.63
C ALA A 124 -0.05 10.65 -1.49
N CYS A 125 1.08 10.21 -0.95
CA CYS A 125 2.04 9.36 -1.64
C CYS A 125 1.45 7.98 -1.97
N LEU A 126 0.68 7.38 -1.05
CA LEU A 126 -0.06 6.15 -1.32
C LEU A 126 -1.07 6.35 -2.45
N GLY A 127 -1.86 7.43 -2.40
CA GLY A 127 -2.83 7.79 -3.43
C GLY A 127 -2.19 8.01 -4.80
N PHE A 128 -1.05 8.69 -4.85
CA PHE A 128 -0.25 8.87 -6.06
C PHE A 128 0.20 7.53 -6.66
N GLY A 129 0.74 6.64 -5.82
CA GLY A 129 1.17 5.31 -6.23
C GLY A 129 0.02 4.45 -6.77
N LEU A 130 -1.12 4.44 -6.05
CA LEU A 130 -2.34 3.74 -6.45
C LEU A 130 -2.92 4.30 -7.75
N TRP A 131 -2.92 5.61 -7.93
CA TRP A 131 -3.39 6.26 -9.16
C TRP A 131 -2.57 5.81 -10.38
N HIS A 132 -1.24 5.83 -10.26
CA HIS A 132 -0.37 5.39 -11.35
C HIS A 132 -0.53 3.90 -11.68
N VAL A 133 -0.60 3.04 -10.67
CA VAL A 133 -0.83 1.60 -10.88
C VAL A 133 -2.22 1.37 -11.46
N GLY A 134 -3.25 2.08 -10.99
CA GLY A 134 -4.61 2.01 -11.51
C GLY A 134 -4.69 2.39 -12.99
N ARG A 135 -4.02 3.46 -13.41
CA ARG A 135 -3.94 3.84 -14.84
C ARG A 135 -3.23 2.78 -15.68
N ARG A 136 -2.13 2.21 -15.18
CA ARG A 136 -1.42 1.10 -15.86
C ARG A 136 -2.32 -0.14 -15.97
N ALA A 137 -3.05 -0.48 -14.92
CA ALA A 137 -3.98 -1.59 -14.90
C ALA A 137 -5.13 -1.39 -15.89
N GLN A 138 -5.75 -0.21 -15.92
CA GLN A 138 -6.81 0.09 -16.89
C GLN A 138 -6.33 0.01 -18.34
N ALA A 139 -5.15 0.57 -18.64
CA ALA A 139 -4.55 0.45 -19.97
C ALA A 139 -4.29 -1.01 -20.36
N ALA A 140 -3.82 -1.82 -19.42
CA ALA A 140 -3.58 -3.25 -19.65
C ALA A 140 -4.87 -4.09 -19.74
N MET A 141 -5.96 -3.65 -19.12
CA MET A 141 -7.28 -4.26 -19.27
C MET A 141 -7.94 -3.93 -20.59
N ALA A 142 -7.74 -2.71 -21.10
CA ALA A 142 -8.31 -2.27 -22.36
C ALA A 142 -7.84 -3.12 -23.56
N THR A 143 -6.70 -3.82 -23.46
CA THR A 143 -6.18 -4.70 -24.51
C THR A 143 -6.74 -6.12 -24.45
N GLN A 144 -7.53 -6.48 -23.42
CA GLN A 144 -8.08 -7.82 -23.28
C GLN A 144 -9.31 -8.03 -24.19
N PRO A 145 -9.51 -9.24 -24.75
CA PRO A 145 -10.66 -9.52 -25.61
C PRO A 145 -12.02 -9.29 -24.95
N ASP A 146 -12.10 -9.48 -23.63
CA ASP A 146 -13.32 -9.33 -22.84
C ASP A 146 -13.39 -8.00 -22.07
N ALA A 147 -12.58 -7.00 -22.45
CA ALA A 147 -12.47 -5.70 -21.76
C ALA A 147 -13.84 -5.03 -21.52
N ALA A 148 -14.78 -5.17 -22.46
CA ALA A 148 -16.14 -4.63 -22.36
C ALA A 148 -16.94 -5.14 -21.14
N HIS A 149 -16.58 -6.30 -20.60
CA HIS A 149 -17.22 -6.91 -19.43
C HIS A 149 -16.54 -6.54 -18.11
N TRP A 150 -15.40 -5.84 -18.13
CA TRP A 150 -14.66 -5.41 -16.95
C TRP A 150 -14.97 -3.95 -16.60
N LYS A 151 -15.87 -3.73 -15.65
CA LYS A 151 -16.25 -2.40 -15.17
C LYS A 151 -15.20 -1.87 -14.19
N TYR A 152 -14.70 -0.67 -14.46
CA TYR A 152 -13.65 0.02 -13.70
C TYR A 152 -12.34 -0.79 -13.56
N GLY A 153 -12.15 -1.84 -14.35
CA GLY A 153 -11.03 -2.77 -14.24
C GLY A 153 -11.07 -3.71 -13.03
N LEU A 154 -12.15 -3.72 -12.26
CA LEU A 154 -12.27 -4.51 -11.01
C LEU A 154 -13.43 -5.51 -11.05
N PHE A 155 -14.57 -5.10 -11.59
CA PHE A 155 -15.81 -5.88 -11.51
C PHE A 155 -16.14 -6.52 -12.84
N TYR A 156 -16.28 -7.84 -12.85
CA TYR A 156 -16.68 -8.59 -14.05
C TYR A 156 -18.20 -8.68 -14.15
N HIS A 157 -18.75 -8.39 -15.32
CA HIS A 157 -20.18 -8.46 -15.59
C HIS A 157 -20.45 -8.91 -17.03
N ASN A 158 -20.77 -10.19 -17.19
CA ASN A 158 -21.16 -10.78 -18.47
C ASN A 158 -22.37 -11.70 -18.31
N THR A 159 -23.49 -11.34 -18.93
CA THR A 159 -24.71 -12.16 -18.92
C THR A 159 -24.55 -13.45 -19.72
N GLY A 160 -23.78 -13.41 -20.82
CA GLY A 160 -23.53 -14.54 -21.71
C GLY A 160 -22.51 -15.56 -21.17
N ASP A 161 -21.68 -15.18 -20.19
CA ASP A 161 -20.80 -16.12 -19.50
C ASP A 161 -21.58 -16.79 -18.36
N SER A 162 -21.73 -18.11 -18.38
CA SER A 162 -22.44 -18.89 -17.36
C SER A 162 -21.64 -19.05 -16.06
N ARG A 163 -20.33 -18.81 -16.08
CA ARG A 163 -19.46 -19.00 -14.92
C ARG A 163 -19.79 -18.01 -13.81
N LEU A 164 -19.85 -18.53 -12.58
CA LEU A 164 -19.94 -17.70 -11.37
C LEU A 164 -18.58 -17.13 -10.98
N TRP A 165 -17.53 -17.94 -11.06
CA TRP A 165 -16.14 -17.57 -10.78
C TRP A 165 -15.38 -17.35 -12.08
N VAL A 166 -14.73 -16.21 -12.19
CA VAL A 166 -13.96 -15.80 -13.37
C VAL A 166 -12.57 -15.41 -12.94
N ASP A 167 -11.55 -15.90 -13.65
CA ASP A 167 -10.17 -15.55 -13.35
C ASP A 167 -9.94 -14.04 -13.50
N LYS A 168 -9.24 -13.45 -12.53
CA LYS A 168 -8.78 -12.08 -12.67
C LYS A 168 -7.79 -11.99 -13.82
N ARG A 169 -7.93 -10.95 -14.65
CA ARG A 169 -7.02 -10.70 -15.78
C ARG A 169 -5.70 -10.07 -15.34
N ILE A 170 -5.67 -9.39 -14.19
CA ILE A 170 -4.45 -8.87 -13.57
C ILE A 170 -4.32 -9.48 -12.16
N GLY A 171 -3.11 -9.92 -11.82
CA GLY A 171 -2.78 -10.39 -10.48
C GLY A 171 -3.10 -11.87 -10.26
N TYR A 172 -3.57 -12.18 -9.06
CA TYR A 172 -3.87 -13.54 -8.62
C TYR A 172 -5.33 -13.68 -8.17
N GLY A 173 -5.89 -14.86 -8.40
CA GLY A 173 -7.20 -15.27 -7.92
C GLY A 173 -8.35 -15.05 -8.90
N TRP A 174 -9.54 -15.12 -8.35
CA TRP A 174 -10.81 -15.12 -9.08
C TRP A 174 -11.69 -13.96 -8.60
N THR A 175 -12.66 -13.61 -9.42
CA THR A 175 -13.71 -12.65 -9.12
C THR A 175 -15.07 -13.26 -9.42
N LEU A 176 -16.13 -12.65 -8.88
CA LEU A 176 -17.50 -13.05 -9.17
C LEU A 176 -17.99 -12.38 -10.45
N ASN A 177 -18.71 -13.14 -11.28
CA ASN A 177 -19.51 -12.58 -12.36
C ASN A 177 -20.77 -11.93 -11.78
N LEU A 178 -20.75 -10.61 -11.61
CA LEU A 178 -21.85 -9.83 -11.02
C LEU A 178 -23.12 -9.81 -11.88
N ALA A 179 -23.09 -10.39 -13.08
CA ALA A 179 -24.31 -10.64 -13.85
C ALA A 179 -25.19 -11.73 -13.21
N LYS A 180 -24.64 -12.56 -12.32
CA LYS A 180 -25.37 -13.66 -11.68
C LYS A 180 -26.03 -13.22 -10.37
N PRO A 181 -27.31 -13.58 -10.11
CA PRO A 181 -27.97 -13.28 -8.85
C PRO A 181 -27.20 -13.81 -7.63
N VAL A 182 -26.68 -15.04 -7.74
CA VAL A 182 -25.86 -15.68 -6.69
C VAL A 182 -24.62 -14.85 -6.36
N ALA A 183 -23.95 -14.27 -7.37
CA ALA A 183 -22.79 -13.41 -7.13
C ALA A 183 -23.15 -12.16 -6.31
N LYS A 184 -24.32 -11.55 -6.56
CA LYS A 184 -24.79 -10.37 -5.81
C LYS A 184 -25.11 -10.74 -4.36
N VAL A 185 -25.73 -11.89 -4.13
CA VAL A 185 -26.00 -12.40 -2.76
C VAL A 185 -24.69 -12.65 -2.03
N LEU A 186 -23.72 -13.33 -2.64
CA LEU A 186 -22.41 -13.57 -2.04
C LEU A 186 -21.69 -12.26 -1.71
N LEU A 187 -21.73 -11.27 -2.61
CA LEU A 187 -21.16 -9.95 -2.35
C LEU A 187 -21.86 -9.24 -1.18
N ALA A 188 -23.20 -9.29 -1.12
CA ALA A 188 -23.96 -8.69 -0.03
C ALA A 188 -23.64 -9.36 1.32
N VAL A 189 -23.55 -10.69 1.36
CA VAL A 189 -23.17 -11.44 2.58
C VAL A 189 -21.76 -11.10 3.01
N ALA A 190 -20.83 -10.90 2.08
CA ALA A 190 -19.45 -10.52 2.41
C ALA A 190 -19.34 -9.08 2.96
N VAL A 191 -20.15 -8.15 2.44
CA VAL A 191 -20.03 -6.71 2.73
C VAL A 191 -20.97 -6.25 3.85
N ALA A 192 -22.13 -6.87 4.04
CA ALA A 192 -23.12 -6.42 5.02
C ALA A 192 -22.63 -6.51 6.48
N PRO A 193 -21.99 -7.58 6.97
CA PRO A 193 -21.56 -7.68 8.37
C PRO A 193 -20.64 -6.53 8.83
N PRO A 194 -19.56 -6.16 8.12
CA PRO A 194 -18.74 -5.02 8.55
C PRO A 194 -19.50 -3.69 8.48
N LEU A 195 -20.40 -3.50 7.52
CA LEU A 195 -21.22 -2.28 7.45
C LEU A 195 -22.20 -2.17 8.61
N VAL A 196 -22.87 -3.28 8.97
CA VAL A 196 -23.76 -3.34 10.12
C VAL A 196 -22.99 -3.07 11.41
N LEU A 197 -21.80 -3.67 11.57
CA LEU A 197 -20.94 -3.40 12.71
C LEU A 197 -20.58 -1.92 12.83
N VAL A 198 -20.15 -1.28 11.73
CA VAL A 198 -19.84 0.16 11.72
C VAL A 198 -21.07 0.99 12.08
N ALA A 199 -22.24 0.66 11.55
CA ALA A 199 -23.48 1.37 11.85
C ALA A 199 -23.88 1.25 13.34
N VAL A 200 -23.78 0.05 13.91
CA VAL A 200 -24.02 -0.20 15.34
C VAL A 200 -23.04 0.61 16.19
N LEU A 201 -21.74 0.52 15.91
CA LEU A 201 -20.72 1.27 16.66
C LEU A 201 -20.96 2.79 16.56
N ALA A 202 -21.29 3.30 15.38
CA ALA A 202 -21.60 4.72 15.17
C ALA A 202 -22.89 5.15 15.89
N SER A 203 -23.86 4.25 16.09
CA SER A 203 -25.07 4.53 16.87
C SER A 203 -24.83 4.54 18.38
N LEU A 204 -23.85 3.76 18.86
CA LEU A 204 -23.46 3.70 20.27
C LEU A 204 -22.51 4.85 20.66
N ALA A 205 -21.85 5.48 19.69
CA ALA A 205 -20.96 6.62 19.91
C ALA A 205 -21.68 7.99 19.95
N ARG A 206 -23.01 7.99 19.84
CA ARG A 206 -23.87 9.17 20.00
C ARG A 206 -24.45 9.21 21.40
#